data_AF-A0A7C4VGA5-F1
#
_entry.id   AF-A0A7C4VGA5-F1
#
_cell.length_a   1.000
_cell.length_b   1.000
_cell.length_c   1.000
_cell.angle_alpha   90.00
_cell.angle_beta   90.00
_cell.angle_gamma   90.00
#
_symmetry.space_group_name_H-M   'P 1'
#
loop_
_entity.id
_entity.type
_entity.pdbx_description
1 polymer ?
#
loop_
_entity_poly.entity_id
_entity_poly.type
_entity_poly.pdbx_seq_one_letter_code
_entity_poly.pdbx_strand_id
1 'polypeptide(L)'
;MLEEEKKEKDRIIELLEEMLKWIKVTSIPQVKKLLLDILSSDKEKIAYHYSDGRDCRAVAKLAGVHHGTVATWWKRWTRAGIAEPMGAKRGERARRIFSLEDFGIEVPSPKEVEPLKKEVETPTHKVITRESSEAKVTEGSAMEGEKLEESK
;
A
#
# COMPACT_ATOMS: atom_id res chain seq x y z
N MET A 1 40.29 20.46 35.69
CA MET A 1 38.97 19.83 35.89
C MET A 1 38.11 20.00 34.64
N LEU A 2 37.75 21.23 34.25
CA LEU A 2 37.01 21.47 32.98
C LEU A 2 37.77 21.03 31.71
N GLU A 3 39.09 21.19 31.69
CA GLU A 3 39.94 20.76 30.54
C GLU A 3 39.94 19.23 30.34
N GLU A 4 39.96 18.47 31.44
CA GLU A 4 39.97 17.00 31.40
C GLU A 4 38.60 16.45 30.97
N GLU A 5 37.51 17.02 31.50
CA GLU A 5 36.15 16.65 31.06
C GLU A 5 35.93 16.91 29.57
N LYS A 6 36.49 18.00 29.04
CA LYS A 6 36.43 18.29 27.61
C LYS A 6 37.19 17.24 26.80
N LYS A 7 38.42 16.91 27.21
CA LYS A 7 39.25 15.90 26.55
C LYS A 7 38.62 14.51 26.54
N GLU A 8 37.92 14.14 27.63
CA GLU A 8 37.17 12.89 27.68
C GLU A 8 35.99 12.88 26.69
N LYS A 9 35.24 13.99 26.59
CA LYS A 9 34.15 14.14 25.62
C LYS A 9 34.65 14.08 24.18
N ASP A 10 35.75 14.76 23.88
CA ASP A 10 36.36 14.74 22.55
C ASP A 10 36.75 13.30 22.15
N ARG A 11 37.38 12.56 23.07
CA ARG A 11 37.71 11.15 22.85
C ARG A 11 36.48 10.26 22.63
N ILE A 12 35.38 10.50 23.35
CA ILE A 12 34.12 9.76 23.14
C ILE A 12 33.56 10.05 21.75
N ILE A 13 33.57 11.31 21.31
CA ILE A 13 33.10 11.71 19.99
C ILE A 13 33.93 11.01 18.90
N GLU A 14 35.26 11.03 19.00
CA GLU A 14 36.16 10.35 18.07
C GLU A 14 35.83 8.86 17.95
N LEU A 15 35.65 8.17 19.09
CA LEU A 15 35.29 6.75 19.11
C LEU A 15 33.91 6.50 18.48
N LEU A 16 32.92 7.36 18.71
CA LEU A 16 31.59 7.24 18.10
C LEU A 16 31.64 7.46 16.59
N GLU A 17 32.46 8.39 16.11
CA GLU A 17 32.67 8.63 14.68
C GLU A 17 33.36 7.45 14.00
N GLU A 18 34.37 6.86 14.64
CA GLU A 18 35.01 5.63 14.16
C GLU A 18 34.03 4.46 14.11
N MET A 19 33.25 4.23 15.17
CA MET A 19 32.20 3.22 15.19
C MET A 19 31.20 3.45 14.07
N LEU A 20 30.74 4.70 13.87
CA LEU A 20 29.80 5.05 12.80
C LEU A 20 30.40 4.76 11.42
N LYS A 21 31.69 5.05 11.21
CA LYS A 21 32.40 4.74 9.96
C LYS A 21 32.38 3.25 9.68
N TRP A 22 32.73 2.41 10.66
CA TRP A 22 32.73 0.96 10.50
C TRP A 22 31.32 0.38 10.32
N ILE A 23 30.32 0.91 11.01
CA ILE A 23 28.91 0.55 10.81
C ILE A 23 28.48 0.87 9.38
N LYS A 24 28.79 2.07 8.87
CA LYS A 24 28.46 2.46 7.50
C LYS A 24 29.09 1.51 6.48
N VAL A 25 30.38 1.21 6.60
CA VAL A 25 31.11 0.32 5.69
C VAL A 25 30.49 -1.08 5.66
N THR A 26 30.08 -1.61 6.81
CA THR A 26 29.52 -2.96 6.91
C THR A 26 28.03 -3.03 6.54
N SER A 27 27.26 -2.00 6.89
CA SER A 27 25.80 -2.02 6.81
C SER A 27 25.25 -1.47 5.50
N ILE A 28 25.89 -0.47 4.89
CA ILE A 28 25.39 0.14 3.64
C ILE A 28 25.16 -0.90 2.53
N PRO A 29 26.10 -1.83 2.24
CA PRO A 29 25.88 -2.86 1.23
C PRO A 29 24.73 -3.81 1.57
N GLN A 30 24.53 -4.12 2.85
CA GLN A 30 23.48 -5.01 3.33
C GLN A 30 22.10 -4.35 3.20
N VAL A 31 21.98 -3.08 3.58
CA VAL A 31 20.75 -2.30 3.42
C VAL A 31 20.43 -2.10 1.95
N LYS A 32 21.42 -1.81 1.11
CA LYS A 32 21.23 -1.73 -0.36
C LYS A 32 20.63 -3.03 -0.90
N LYS A 33 21.19 -4.18 -0.51
CA LYS A 33 20.68 -5.48 -0.91
C LYS A 33 19.25 -5.69 -0.43
N LEU A 34 18.97 -5.41 0.85
CA LEU A 34 17.63 -5.51 1.42
C LEU A 34 16.60 -4.65 0.66
N LEU A 35 16.96 -3.41 0.31
CA LEU A 35 16.10 -2.51 -0.46
C LEU A 35 15.81 -3.08 -1.86
N LEU A 36 16.82 -3.60 -2.56
CA LEU A 36 16.63 -4.21 -3.88
C LEU A 36 15.81 -5.51 -3.83
N ASP A 37 15.99 -6.33 -2.80
CA ASP A 37 15.25 -7.58 -2.60
C ASP A 37 13.77 -7.31 -2.30
N ILE A 38 13.47 -6.25 -1.54
CA ILE A 38 12.10 -5.89 -1.16
C ILE A 38 11.38 -5.11 -2.27
N LEU A 39 12.05 -4.11 -2.84
CA LEU A 39 11.50 -3.17 -3.84
C LEU A 39 11.71 -3.70 -5.25
N SER A 40 11.01 -4.80 -5.56
CA SER A 40 11.25 -5.58 -6.77
C SER A 40 10.81 -4.90 -8.07
N SER A 41 9.87 -3.94 -7.99
CA SER A 41 9.33 -3.25 -9.16
C SER A 41 9.59 -1.75 -9.12
N ASP A 42 9.69 -1.14 -10.30
CA ASP A 42 9.85 0.30 -10.45
C ASP A 42 8.70 1.10 -9.82
N LYS A 43 7.47 0.59 -9.93
CA LYS A 43 6.31 1.18 -9.25
C LYS A 43 6.45 1.13 -7.73
N GLU A 44 7.04 0.06 -7.20
CA GLU A 44 7.27 -0.08 -5.78
C GLU A 44 8.38 0.87 -5.29
N LYS A 45 9.46 1.04 -6.05
CA LYS A 45 10.50 2.05 -5.77
C LYS A 45 9.93 3.46 -5.76
N ILE A 46 9.07 3.80 -6.73
CA ILE A 46 8.35 5.08 -6.77
C ILE A 46 7.50 5.24 -5.51
N ALA A 47 6.66 4.25 -5.20
CA ALA A 47 5.79 4.31 -4.02
C ALA A 47 6.59 4.48 -2.73
N TYR A 48 7.71 3.77 -2.60
CA TYR A 48 8.60 3.87 -1.45
C TYR A 48 9.21 5.26 -1.33
N HIS A 49 9.77 5.79 -2.43
CA HIS A 49 10.36 7.13 -2.47
C HIS A 49 9.35 8.21 -2.03
N TYR A 50 8.09 8.13 -2.47
CA TYR A 50 7.04 9.09 -2.11
C TYR A 50 6.28 8.77 -0.82
N SER A 51 6.68 7.73 -0.08
CA SER A 51 6.10 7.42 1.23
C SER A 51 6.78 8.25 2.32
N ASP A 52 6.41 9.52 2.42
CA ASP A 52 6.95 10.53 3.36
C ASP A 52 5.94 10.90 4.47
N GLY A 53 4.91 10.07 4.67
CA GLY A 53 3.75 10.38 5.54
C GLY A 53 2.55 10.94 4.79
N ARG A 54 2.57 10.95 3.44
CA ARG A 54 1.38 11.10 2.58
C ARG A 54 0.36 9.97 2.79
N ASP A 55 -0.86 10.18 2.29
CA ASP A 55 -1.89 9.15 2.28
C ASP A 55 -1.67 8.11 1.16
N CYS A 56 -2.24 6.90 1.33
CA CYS A 56 -2.10 5.81 0.35
C CYS A 56 -2.54 6.22 -1.06
N ARG A 57 -3.56 7.07 -1.20
CA ARG A 57 -4.13 7.42 -2.52
C ARG A 57 -3.18 8.35 -3.27
N ALA A 58 -2.58 9.32 -2.59
CA ALA A 58 -1.57 10.20 -3.16
C ALA A 58 -0.35 9.41 -3.64
N VAL A 59 0.18 8.50 -2.80
CA VAL A 59 1.31 7.65 -3.17
C VAL A 59 0.96 6.70 -4.32
N ALA A 60 -0.23 6.11 -4.29
CA ALA A 60 -0.70 5.22 -5.34
C ALA A 60 -0.86 5.91 -6.70
N LYS A 61 -1.32 7.17 -6.69
CA LYS A 61 -1.40 8.00 -7.91
C LYS A 61 -0.01 8.23 -8.51
N LEU A 62 0.98 8.56 -7.69
CA LEU A 62 2.36 8.77 -8.14
C LEU A 62 2.99 7.48 -8.68
N ALA A 63 2.74 6.33 -8.03
CA ALA A 63 3.27 5.05 -8.46
C ALA A 63 2.46 4.37 -9.59
N GLY A 64 1.30 4.91 -9.97
CA GLY A 64 0.42 4.29 -10.98
C GLY A 64 -0.08 2.90 -10.56
N VAL A 65 -0.49 2.75 -9.30
CA VAL A 65 -1.00 1.51 -8.71
C VAL A 65 -2.31 1.73 -7.95
N HIS A 66 -2.95 0.66 -7.50
CA HIS A 66 -4.10 0.73 -6.62
C HIS A 66 -3.68 1.09 -5.19
N HIS A 67 -4.47 1.90 -4.48
CA HIS A 67 -4.17 2.33 -3.10
C HIS A 67 -4.05 1.17 -2.11
N GLY A 68 -4.79 0.07 -2.32
CA GLY A 68 -4.66 -1.15 -1.53
C GLY A 68 -3.29 -1.82 -1.69
N THR A 69 -2.67 -1.72 -2.87
CA THR A 69 -1.32 -2.24 -3.12
C THR A 69 -0.30 -1.50 -2.26
N VAL A 70 -0.39 -0.18 -2.19
CA VAL A 70 0.48 0.65 -1.34
C VAL A 70 0.32 0.30 0.14
N ALA A 71 -0.92 0.11 0.61
CA ALA A 71 -1.16 -0.28 2.00
C ALA A 71 -0.53 -1.65 2.35
N THR A 72 -0.59 -2.62 1.43
CA THR A 72 0.09 -3.92 1.59
C THR A 72 1.61 -3.77 1.63
N TRP A 73 2.17 -2.94 0.75
CA TRP A 73 3.60 -2.65 0.74
C TRP A 73 4.07 -1.99 2.03
N TRP A 74 3.33 -0.99 2.54
CA TRP A 74 3.65 -0.33 3.81
C TRP A 74 3.79 -1.32 4.96
N LYS A 75 2.85 -2.24 5.12
CA LYS A 75 2.93 -3.30 6.14
C LYS A 75 4.19 -4.14 5.97
N ARG A 76 4.55 -4.49 4.73
CA ARG A 76 5.75 -5.28 4.42
C ARG A 76 7.03 -4.51 4.75
N TRP A 77 7.11 -3.24 4.36
CA TRP A 77 8.26 -2.37 4.58
C TRP A 77 8.48 -2.06 6.05
N THR A 78 7.41 -1.83 6.80
CA THR A 78 7.46 -1.62 8.25
C THR A 78 7.97 -2.86 8.96
N ARG A 79 7.46 -4.05 8.60
CA ARG A 79 7.96 -5.31 9.16
C ARG A 79 9.42 -5.57 8.82
N ALA A 80 9.87 -5.12 7.65
CA ALA A 80 11.25 -5.24 7.21
C ALA A 80 12.19 -4.16 7.78
N GLY A 81 11.66 -3.18 8.53
CA GLY A 81 12.46 -2.11 9.13
C GLY A 81 13.02 -1.11 8.11
N ILE A 82 12.41 -0.99 6.92
CA ILE A 82 12.80 0.02 5.92
C ILE A 82 11.80 1.20 5.87
N ALA A 83 10.70 1.10 6.61
CA ALA A 83 9.72 2.18 6.79
C ALA A 83 9.22 2.22 8.24
N GLU A 84 8.79 3.39 8.68
CA GLU A 84 8.17 3.59 10.00
C GLU A 84 6.67 3.79 9.85
N PRO A 85 5.85 3.17 10.72
CA PRO A 85 4.42 3.44 10.75
C PRO A 85 4.17 4.82 11.36
N MET A 86 3.23 5.54 10.79
CA MET A 86 2.77 6.84 11.26
C MET A 86 1.27 6.79 11.52
N GLY A 87 0.88 7.09 12.75
CA GLY A 87 -0.54 7.24 13.11
C GLY A 87 -1.18 8.40 12.35
N ALA A 88 -2.35 8.17 11.76
CA ALA A 88 -3.16 9.22 11.15
C ALA A 88 -4.60 9.16 11.66
N LYS A 89 -5.33 10.29 11.54
CA LYS A 89 -6.76 10.38 11.93
C LYS A 89 -7.64 9.30 11.28
N ARG A 90 -7.21 8.75 10.13
CA ARG A 90 -7.90 7.67 9.43
C ARG A 90 -6.87 6.73 8.81
N GLY A 91 -6.65 5.59 9.46
CA GLY A 91 -5.75 4.54 9.01
C GLY A 91 -4.27 4.76 9.36
N GLU A 92 -3.42 3.87 8.88
CA GLU A 92 -1.97 3.91 9.07
C GLU A 92 -1.29 4.53 7.85
N ARG A 93 -0.28 5.34 8.10
CA ARG A 93 0.65 5.85 7.08
C ARG A 93 2.02 5.22 7.27
N ALA A 94 2.87 5.30 6.26
CA ALA A 94 4.26 4.92 6.40
C ALA A 94 5.20 6.04 5.92
N ARG A 95 6.36 6.13 6.57
CA ARG A 95 7.47 7.00 6.19
C ARG A 95 8.68 6.13 5.85
N ARG A 96 9.30 6.34 4.70
CA ARG A 96 10.58 5.71 4.34
C ARG A 96 11.67 6.12 5.32
N ILE A 97 12.48 5.16 5.75
CA ILE A 97 13.66 5.42 6.60
C ILE A 97 14.86 5.76 5.72
N PHE A 98 14.99 5.09 4.58
CA PHE A 98 16.14 5.19 3.70
C PHE A 98 15.82 5.99 2.43
N SER A 99 16.74 6.88 2.06
CA SER A 99 16.78 7.49 0.73
C SER A 99 17.32 6.45 -0.25
N LEU A 100 16.65 6.20 -1.38
CA LEU A 100 17.11 5.19 -2.35
C LEU A 100 18.38 5.67 -3.06
N GLU A 101 18.45 6.98 -3.26
CA GLU A 101 19.54 7.71 -3.88
C GLU A 101 20.86 7.53 -3.10
N ASP A 102 20.79 7.50 -1.76
CA ASP A 102 21.95 7.32 -0.88
C ASP A 102 22.62 5.95 -1.06
N PHE A 103 21.87 4.96 -1.59
CA PHE A 103 22.38 3.63 -1.91
C PHE A 103 22.68 3.46 -3.42
N GLY A 104 22.58 4.53 -4.20
CA GLY A 104 22.73 4.49 -5.66
C GLY A 104 21.65 3.64 -6.33
N ILE A 105 20.43 3.64 -5.79
CA ILE A 105 19.26 3.04 -6.42
C ILE A 105 18.48 4.16 -7.10
N GLU A 106 18.38 4.09 -8.42
CA GLU A 106 17.64 5.07 -9.20
C GLU A 106 16.14 4.93 -8.96
N VAL A 107 15.48 6.08 -8.76
CA VAL A 107 14.02 6.16 -8.65
C VAL A 107 13.46 6.53 -10.02
N PRO A 108 12.68 5.64 -10.64
CA PRO A 108 12.06 5.93 -11.93
C PRO A 108 11.13 7.15 -11.80
N SER A 109 11.16 8.06 -12.77
CA SER A 109 10.21 9.18 -12.76
C SER A 109 8.78 8.64 -12.89
N PRO A 110 7.82 9.11 -12.09
CA PRO A 110 6.40 8.89 -12.37
C PRO A 110 6.11 9.36 -13.79
N LYS A 111 5.95 8.43 -14.74
CA LYS A 111 5.30 8.79 -16.00
C LYS A 111 3.91 9.29 -15.60
N GLU A 112 3.59 10.53 -15.91
CA GLU A 112 2.25 11.09 -15.74
C GLU A 112 1.28 10.13 -16.41
N VAL A 113 0.61 9.31 -15.60
CA VAL A 113 -0.41 8.40 -16.11
C VAL A 113 -1.61 9.30 -16.36
N GLU A 114 -1.80 9.71 -17.61
CA GLU A 114 -3.06 10.26 -18.07
C GLU A 114 -4.19 9.33 -17.58
N PRO A 115 -5.26 9.87 -16.97
CA PRO A 115 -6.33 9.04 -16.49
C PRO A 115 -7.00 8.36 -17.69
N LEU A 116 -6.95 7.03 -17.73
CA LEU A 116 -7.81 6.20 -18.57
C LEU A 116 -9.27 6.58 -18.28
N LYS A 117 -9.85 7.44 -19.12
CA LYS A 117 -11.30 7.58 -19.26
C LYS A 117 -11.82 6.24 -19.76
N LYS A 118 -12.46 5.46 -18.89
CA LYS A 118 -13.44 4.47 -19.35
C LYS A 118 -14.70 5.24 -19.74
N GLU A 119 -14.78 5.61 -21.00
CA GLU A 119 -16.08 5.74 -21.67
C GLU A 119 -16.62 4.32 -21.82
N VAL A 120 -17.61 3.95 -21.02
CA VAL A 120 -18.59 2.95 -21.42
C VAL A 120 -19.94 3.56 -21.11
N GLU A 121 -20.56 3.97 -22.20
CA GLU A 121 -21.89 4.53 -22.33
C GLU A 121 -22.92 3.62 -21.65
N THR A 122 -23.77 4.22 -20.82
CA THR A 122 -25.06 3.66 -20.41
C THR A 122 -25.99 3.57 -21.63
N PRO A 123 -26.58 2.42 -21.95
CA PRO A 123 -27.81 2.37 -22.72
C PRO A 123 -28.99 2.44 -21.76
N THR A 124 -29.61 3.62 -21.71
CA THR A 124 -30.95 3.85 -21.19
C THR A 124 -31.95 2.95 -21.91
N HIS A 125 -32.46 1.90 -21.25
CA HIS A 125 -33.65 1.21 -21.74
C HIS A 125 -34.91 1.94 -21.26
N LYS A 126 -35.54 2.61 -22.23
CA LYS A 126 -36.86 3.23 -22.13
C LYS A 126 -37.92 2.22 -21.67
N VAL A 127 -38.70 2.65 -20.70
CA VAL A 127 -40.02 2.11 -20.34
C VAL A 127 -40.91 2.12 -21.59
N ILE A 128 -41.42 0.95 -21.97
CA ILE A 128 -42.57 0.82 -22.89
C ILE A 128 -43.70 0.21 -22.08
N THR A 129 -44.71 1.04 -21.83
CA THR A 129 -46.04 0.63 -21.39
C THR A 129 -46.79 -0.06 -22.53
N ARG A 130 -47.43 -1.19 -22.24
CA ARG A 130 -48.52 -1.74 -23.05
C ARG A 130 -49.58 -2.29 -22.09
N GLU A 131 -50.72 -1.62 -22.08
CA GLU A 131 -51.95 -2.07 -21.44
C GLU A 131 -52.65 -3.18 -22.26
N SER A 132 -53.27 -4.08 -21.50
CA SER A 132 -54.54 -4.80 -21.74
C SER A 132 -54.67 -5.84 -22.85
N SER A 133 -54.90 -7.09 -22.43
CA SER A 133 -56.15 -7.81 -22.76
C SER A 133 -56.36 -9.02 -21.85
N GLU A 134 -57.60 -9.13 -21.37
CA GLU A 134 -58.19 -10.22 -20.58
C GLU A 134 -58.52 -11.47 -21.41
N ALA A 135 -58.45 -12.65 -20.79
CA ALA A 135 -59.44 -13.75 -20.83
C ALA A 135 -58.86 -14.96 -20.06
N LYS A 136 -59.37 -15.39 -18.89
CA LYS A 136 -60.61 -16.12 -18.55
C LYS A 136 -60.41 -17.66 -18.48
N VAL A 137 -60.34 -18.15 -17.23
CA VAL A 137 -61.00 -19.34 -16.60
C VAL A 137 -60.75 -20.75 -17.15
N THR A 138 -60.28 -21.67 -16.28
CA THR A 138 -60.92 -22.92 -15.77
C THR A 138 -59.83 -23.74 -15.03
N GLU A 139 -59.83 -23.90 -13.71
CA GLU A 139 -60.63 -24.84 -12.86
C GLU A 139 -60.15 -26.31 -12.91
N GLY A 140 -59.92 -26.92 -11.74
CA GLY A 140 -59.66 -28.35 -11.54
C GLY A 140 -58.47 -28.65 -10.59
N SER A 141 -58.69 -28.68 -9.25
CA SER A 141 -58.96 -29.89 -8.43
C SER A 141 -57.66 -30.56 -7.93
N ALA A 142 -57.33 -30.43 -6.64
CA ALA A 142 -57.38 -31.47 -5.57
C ALA A 142 -56.40 -32.64 -5.83
N MET A 143 -55.63 -33.20 -4.91
CA MET A 143 -55.79 -33.48 -3.49
C MET A 143 -54.45 -34.05 -2.99
N GLU A 144 -53.98 -33.68 -1.79
CA GLU A 144 -53.74 -34.59 -0.64
C GLU A 144 -52.46 -35.44 -0.60
N GLY A 145 -52.01 -35.62 0.66
CA GLY A 145 -51.12 -36.70 1.11
C GLY A 145 -49.75 -36.20 1.57
N GLU A 146 -49.54 -35.94 2.86
CA GLU A 146 -49.00 -36.92 3.83
C GLU A 146 -47.51 -37.24 3.55
N LYS A 147 -46.57 -37.27 4.49
CA LYS A 147 -46.53 -37.23 5.96
C LYS A 147 -45.04 -37.31 6.35
N LEU A 148 -44.70 -36.78 7.54
CA LEU A 148 -43.72 -37.34 8.50
C LEU A 148 -42.24 -37.54 8.03
N GLU A 149 -41.19 -37.47 8.84
CA GLU A 149 -41.04 -37.42 10.29
C GLU A 149 -39.60 -36.95 10.62
N GLU A 150 -39.44 -36.46 11.83
CA GLU A 150 -38.18 -36.21 12.53
C GLU A 150 -37.31 -37.47 12.64
N SER A 151 -35.99 -37.29 12.81
CA SER A 151 -35.24 -37.76 13.98
C SER A 151 -33.74 -37.61 13.69
N LYS A 152 -33.01 -36.73 14.38
CA LYS A 152 -32.49 -36.81 15.76
C LYS A 152 -31.08 -37.37 15.77
#